data_AF-A0A679FKL7-F1
#
_entry.id   AF-A0A679FKL7-F1
#
_cell.length_a   1.000
_cell.length_b   1.000
_cell.length_c   1.000
_cell.angle_alpha   90.00
_cell.angle_beta   90.00
_cell.angle_gamma   90.00
#
_symmetry.space_group_name_H-M   'P 1'
#
loop_
_entity.id
_entity.type
_entity.pdbx_description
1 polymer ?
#
loop_
_entity_poly.entity_id
_entity_poly.type
_entity_poly.pdbx_seq_one_letter_code
_entity_poly.pdbx_strand_id
1 'polypeptide(L)'
;MGHPLGEGEAIEVEHVYIGHERLSVPRLIFRRLTAEEWQKRMAYVQKKEKRKGKALTRQTLEQKKYHILLTNLPQESFDGQQVYELYSLRWPIEWLFKA
;
A
#
# COMPACT_ATOMS: atom_id res chain seq x y z
N MET A 1 7.62 -21.14 2.40
CA MET A 1 8.37 -20.00 1.83
C MET A 1 7.43 -19.28 0.89
N GLY A 2 7.06 -18.03 1.18
CA GLY A 2 6.13 -17.29 0.32
C GLY A 2 6.80 -16.94 -1.00
N HIS A 3 6.16 -17.24 -2.12
CA HIS A 3 6.60 -16.73 -3.41
C HIS A 3 6.52 -15.20 -3.39
N PRO A 4 7.53 -14.48 -3.91
CA PRO A 4 7.43 -13.04 -4.05
C PRO A 4 6.27 -12.71 -4.99
N LEU A 5 5.34 -11.86 -4.53
CA LEU A 5 4.23 -11.37 -5.36
C LEU A 5 4.77 -10.82 -6.68
N GLY A 6 4.11 -11.14 -7.78
CA GLY A 6 4.29 -10.51 -9.10
C GLY A 6 3.78 -9.07 -9.10
N GLU A 7 4.08 -8.31 -10.16
CA GLU A 7 3.60 -6.93 -10.29
C GLU A 7 2.06 -6.88 -10.37
N GLY A 8 1.43 -6.02 -9.57
CA GLY A 8 -0.02 -5.93 -9.49
C GLY A 8 -0.69 -7.01 -8.64
N GLU A 9 0.00 -8.11 -8.33
CA GLU A 9 -0.56 -9.19 -7.51
C GLU A 9 -0.77 -8.76 -6.06
N ALA A 10 -1.79 -9.36 -5.44
CA ALA A 10 -2.13 -9.16 -4.06
C ALA A 10 -2.29 -10.49 -3.31
N ILE A 11 -1.94 -10.46 -2.02
CA ILE A 11 -2.31 -11.50 -1.06
C ILE A 11 -3.14 -10.87 0.05
N GLU A 12 -4.10 -11.64 0.54
CA GLU A 12 -5.04 -11.21 1.55
C GLU A 12 -4.95 -12.13 2.78
N VAL A 13 -5.10 -11.53 3.95
CA VAL A 13 -5.09 -12.22 5.24
C VAL A 13 -6.21 -11.65 6.10
N GLU A 14 -7.10 -12.51 6.57
CA GLU A 14 -8.17 -12.14 7.50
C GLU A 14 -7.75 -12.35 8.96
N HIS A 15 -8.49 -11.71 9.87
CA HIS A 15 -8.32 -11.84 11.32
C HIS A 15 -6.88 -11.56 11.80
N VAL A 16 -6.34 -10.41 11.39
CA VAL A 16 -4.95 -10.04 11.66
C VAL A 16 -4.83 -9.25 12.95
N TYR A 17 -3.86 -9.62 13.79
CA TYR A 17 -3.49 -8.85 14.98
C TYR A 17 -2.24 -8.02 14.70
N ILE A 18 -2.31 -6.72 14.98
CA ILE A 18 -1.25 -5.78 14.65
C ILE A 18 -0.74 -5.09 15.90
N GLY A 19 0.59 -4.99 15.99
CA GLY A 19 1.27 -4.27 17.06
C GLY A 19 1.31 -5.02 18.39
N HIS A 20 1.94 -4.40 19.38
CA HIS A 20 2.10 -4.96 20.71
C HIS A 20 0.75 -5.11 21.45
N GLU A 21 -0.17 -4.17 21.24
CA GLU A 21 -1.50 -4.15 21.86
C GLU A 21 -2.53 -5.06 21.15
N ARG A 22 -2.10 -5.84 20.15
CA ARG A 22 -2.95 -6.78 19.39
C ARG A 22 -4.23 -6.15 18.85
N LEU A 23 -4.08 -5.03 18.14
CA LEU A 23 -5.19 -4.42 17.42
C LEU A 23 -5.72 -5.41 16.38
N SER A 24 -6.95 -5.86 16.58
CA SER A 24 -7.63 -6.79 15.68
C SER A 24 -8.13 -6.03 14.46
N VAL A 25 -7.59 -6.34 13.30
CA VAL A 25 -8.05 -5.84 12.01
C VAL A 25 -8.70 -6.98 11.25
N PRO A 26 -9.94 -6.79 10.73
CA PRO A 26 -10.65 -7.85 10.02
C PRO A 26 -9.89 -8.37 8.80
N ARG A 27 -9.27 -7.48 8.02
CA ARG A 27 -8.61 -7.85 6.76
C ARG A 27 -7.41 -6.98 6.43
N LEU A 28 -6.35 -7.65 5.97
CA LEU A 28 -5.08 -7.07 5.54
C LEU A 28 -4.80 -7.50 4.10
N ILE A 29 -4.49 -6.50 3.26
CA ILE A 29 -4.23 -6.71 1.83
C ILE A 29 -2.83 -6.18 1.52
N PHE A 30 -1.97 -7.07 1.07
CA PHE A 30 -0.63 -6.75 0.57
C PHE A 30 -0.63 -6.82 -0.94
N ARG A 31 -0.50 -5.68 -1.62
CA ARG A 31 -0.41 -5.60 -3.08
C ARG A 31 0.96 -5.12 -3.52
N ARG A 32 1.56 -5.78 -4.51
CA ARG A 32 2.79 -5.28 -5.14
C ARG A 32 2.44 -4.24 -6.20
N LEU A 33 3.17 -3.13 -6.20
CA LEU A 33 3.04 -2.09 -7.21
C LEU A 33 3.41 -2.62 -8.59
N THR A 34 2.76 -2.06 -9.61
CA THR A 34 3.23 -2.20 -10.99
C THR A 34 4.49 -1.37 -11.21
N ALA A 35 5.27 -1.68 -12.25
CA ALA A 35 6.44 -0.89 -12.63
C ALA A 35 6.12 0.61 -12.80
N GLU A 36 4.99 0.95 -13.43
CA GLU A 36 4.56 2.34 -13.62
C GLU A 36 4.25 3.05 -12.29
N GLU A 37 3.49 2.40 -11.41
CA GLU A 37 3.16 2.95 -10.09
C GLU A 37 4.43 3.14 -9.25
N TRP A 38 5.35 2.19 -9.35
CA TRP A 38 6.64 2.24 -8.67
C TRP A 38 7.50 3.40 -9.15
N GLN A 39 7.59 3.62 -10.47
CA GLN A 39 8.33 4.76 -11.05
C GLN A 39 7.78 6.09 -10.54
N LYS A 40 6.45 6.28 -10.56
CA LYS A 40 5.79 7.47 -10.02
C LYS A 40 6.09 7.67 -8.53
N ARG A 41 6.02 6.60 -7.73
CA ARG A 41 6.33 6.63 -6.30
C ARG A 41 7.80 6.96 -6.04
N MET A 42 8.71 6.43 -6.85
CA MET A 42 10.15 6.67 -6.72
C MET A 42 10.51 8.14 -6.91
N ALA A 43 9.98 8.79 -7.94
CA ALA A 43 10.17 10.22 -8.15
C ALA A 43 9.74 11.05 -6.93
N TYR A 44 8.58 10.73 -6.34
CA TYR A 44 8.10 11.40 -5.13
C TYR A 44 9.00 11.15 -3.91
N VAL A 45 9.38 9.90 -3.67
CA VAL A 45 10.20 9.50 -2.52
C VAL A 45 11.60 10.12 -2.59
N GLN A 46 12.24 10.08 -3.76
CA GLN A 46 13.54 10.72 -3.97
C GLN A 46 13.48 12.23 -3.72
N LYS A 47 12.45 12.91 -4.24
CA LYS A 47 12.25 14.34 -4.00
C LYS A 47 12.05 14.65 -2.50
N LYS A 48 11.30 13.80 -1.78
CA LYS A 48 11.03 13.97 -0.35
C LYS A 48 12.27 13.74 0.52
N GLU A 49 13.05 12.70 0.24
CA GLU A 49 14.25 12.38 1.02
C GLU A 49 15.42 13.32 0.73
N LYS A 50 15.58 13.78 -0.52
CA LYS A 50 16.53 14.86 -0.87
C LYS A 50 16.26 16.13 -0.06
N ARG A 51 14.98 16.51 0.11
CA ARG A 51 14.58 17.65 0.95
C ARG A 51 14.89 17.45 2.43
N LYS A 52 14.94 16.20 2.91
CA LYS A 52 15.23 15.84 4.30
C LYS A 52 16.72 15.61 4.57
N GLY A 53 17.56 15.61 3.53
CA GLY A 53 18.99 15.30 3.65
C GLY A 53 19.27 13.84 4.04
N LYS A 54 18.33 12.91 3.85
CA LYS A 54 18.48 11.50 4.24
C LYS A 54 18.69 10.61 3.02
N ALA A 55 19.58 9.63 3.15
CA ALA A 55 19.78 8.59 2.15
C ALA A 55 18.72 7.49 2.28
N LEU A 56 18.22 6.98 1.15
CA LEU A 56 17.31 5.84 1.12
C LEU A 56 18.08 4.54 1.25
N THR A 57 17.75 3.73 2.25
CA THR A 57 18.31 2.37 2.37
C THR A 57 17.62 1.43 1.38
N ARG A 58 18.34 0.36 0.98
CA ARG A 58 17.78 -0.68 0.11
C ARG A 58 16.52 -1.31 0.70
N GLN A 59 16.51 -1.59 2.00
CA GLN A 59 15.37 -2.18 2.71
C GLN A 59 14.14 -1.27 2.65
N THR A 60 14.31 0.03 2.87
CA THR A 60 13.20 0.99 2.79
C THR A 60 12.64 1.11 1.37
N LEU A 61 13.49 0.97 0.34
CA LEU A 61 13.03 0.94 -1.05
C LEU A 61 12.20 -0.30 -1.34
N GLU A 62 12.65 -1.48 -0.90
CA GLU A 62 11.90 -2.73 -1.10
C GLU A 62 10.52 -2.67 -0.44
N GLN A 63 10.41 -2.16 0.78
CA GLN A 63 9.12 -1.99 1.46
C GLN A 63 8.16 -1.05 0.70
N LYS A 64 8.69 -0.02 0.04
CA LYS A 64 7.87 0.97 -0.68
C LYS A 64 7.28 0.43 -1.98
N LYS A 65 7.72 -0.75 -2.46
CA LYS A 65 7.13 -1.44 -3.62
C LYS A 65 5.75 -2.05 -3.33
N TYR A 66 5.27 -1.97 -2.10
CA TYR A 66 4.00 -2.56 -1.71
C TYR A 66 2.98 -1.49 -1.29
N HIS A 67 1.72 -1.77 -1.54
CA HIS A 67 0.60 -1.23 -0.78
C HIS A 67 0.24 -2.21 0.32
N ILE A 68 0.04 -1.65 1.50
CA ILE A 68 -0.46 -2.37 2.67
C ILE A 68 -1.77 -1.67 3.03
N LEU A 69 -2.89 -2.37 2.85
CA LEU A 69 -4.22 -1.84 3.13
C LEU A 69 -4.81 -2.64 4.29
N LEU A 70 -5.38 -1.92 5.25
CA LEU A 70 -6.08 -2.45 6.40
C LEU A 70 -7.54 -2.04 6.25
N THR A 71 -8.44 -3.01 6.27
CA THR A 71 -9.85 -2.74 5.96
C THR A 71 -10.78 -3.61 6.80
N ASN A 72 -11.97 -3.07 7.04
CA ASN A 72 -13.12 -3.81 7.58
C ASN A 72 -14.12 -4.20 6.49
N LEU A 73 -13.80 -3.95 5.21
CA LEU A 73 -14.65 -4.36 4.09
C LEU A 73 -14.65 -5.89 3.95
N PRO A 74 -15.85 -6.51 3.93
CA PRO A 74 -15.98 -7.97 3.84
C PRO A 74 -15.42 -8.50 2.51
N GLN A 75 -14.71 -9.63 2.56
CA GLN A 75 -14.11 -10.26 1.39
C GLN A 75 -15.17 -10.78 0.40
N GLU A 76 -16.35 -11.13 0.90
CA GLU A 76 -17.46 -11.62 0.10
C GLU A 76 -18.05 -10.53 -0.82
N SER A 77 -17.91 -9.26 -0.44
CA SER A 77 -18.48 -8.13 -1.19
C SER A 77 -17.44 -7.35 -2.00
N PHE A 78 -16.18 -7.36 -1.55
CA PHE A 78 -15.10 -6.62 -2.20
C PHE A 78 -13.84 -7.47 -2.25
N ASP A 79 -13.33 -7.76 -3.42
CA ASP A 79 -11.98 -8.34 -3.57
C ASP A 79 -10.89 -7.27 -3.31
N GLY A 80 -9.63 -7.68 -3.18
CA GLY A 80 -8.56 -6.76 -2.87
C GLY A 80 -8.24 -5.73 -3.96
N GLN A 81 -8.60 -6.02 -5.21
CA GLN A 81 -8.46 -5.06 -6.31
C GLN A 81 -9.51 -3.96 -6.18
N GLN A 82 -10.76 -4.31 -5.89
CA GLN A 82 -11.84 -3.35 -5.64
C GLN A 82 -11.54 -2.48 -4.41
N VAL A 83 -11.00 -3.07 -3.33
CA VAL A 83 -10.55 -2.29 -2.16
C VAL A 83 -9.44 -1.31 -2.55
N TYR A 84 -8.50 -1.72 -3.40
CA TYR A 84 -7.45 -0.82 -3.90
C TYR A 84 -8.02 0.32 -4.76
N GLU A 85 -8.94 0.02 -5.67
CA GLU A 85 -9.62 1.01 -6.51
C GLU A 85 -10.35 2.05 -5.67
N LEU A 86 -11.09 1.62 -4.66
CA LEU A 86 -11.74 2.53 -3.70
C LEU A 86 -10.72 3.40 -2.96
N TYR A 87 -9.62 2.81 -2.47
CA TYR A 87 -8.57 3.56 -1.78
C TYR A 87 -7.87 4.57 -2.71
N SER A 88 -7.75 4.27 -4.01
CA SER A 88 -7.13 5.16 -4.99
C SER A 88 -7.88 6.50 -5.13
N LEU A 89 -9.19 6.50 -4.87
CA LEU A 89 -10.05 7.70 -4.94
C LEU A 89 -9.77 8.74 -3.85
N ARG A 90 -9.02 8.39 -2.79
CA ARG A 90 -8.65 9.36 -1.75
C ARG A 90 -7.95 10.60 -2.34
N TRP A 91 -7.06 10.40 -3.30
CA TRP A 91 -6.26 11.49 -3.87
C TRP A 91 -7.08 12.46 -4.76
N PRO A 92 -7.91 12.01 -5.72
CA PRO A 92 -8.77 12.95 -6.46
C PRO A 92 -9.77 13.66 -5.54
N ILE A 93 -10.28 13.00 -4.49
CA ILE A 93 -11.11 13.66 -3.47
C ILE A 93 -10.34 14.79 -2.77
N GLU A 94 -9.11 14.53 -2.30
CA GLU A 94 -8.24 15.57 -1.72
C GLU A 94 -7.98 16.73 -2.69
N TRP A 95 -7.88 16.45 -3.99
CA TRP A 95 -7.71 17.48 -5.01
C TRP A 95 -8.96 18.34 -5.18
N LEU A 96 -10.13 17.70 -5.22
CA LEU A 96 -11.41 18.39 -5.34
C LEU A 96 -11.65 19.37 -4.19
N PHE A 97 -11.29 18.99 -2.96
CA PHE A 97 -11.48 19.82 -1.76
C PHE A 97 -10.33 20.80 -1.46
N LYS A 98 -9.24 20.78 -2.25
CA LYS A 98 -8.16 21.77 -2.16
C LYS A 98 -8.37 22.97 -3.09
N ALA A 99 -9.27 22.85 -4.06
CA ALA A 99 -9.72 23.96 -4.91
C ALA A 99 -10.54 24.95 -4.07
#